data_AF-A0A0G0I1A8-F1
#
_entry.id   AF-A0A0G0I1A8-F1
#
_cell.length_a   1.000
_cell.length_b   1.000
_cell.length_c   1.000
_cell.angle_alpha   90.00
_cell.angle_beta   90.00
_cell.angle_gamma   90.00
#
_symmetry.space_group_name_H-M   'P 1'
#
loop_
_entity.id
_entity.type
_entity.pdbx_description
1 polymer ?
#
loop_
_entity_poly.entity_id
_entity_poly.type
_entity_poly.pdbx_seq_one_letter_code
_entity_poly.pdbx_strand_id
1 'polypeptide(L)'
;MSEANFAGQTIFMNINFNKLLAKSYILETTPSAVGLYRYLAIAFGIFILTAFILIVKSKNKEEIWKSLYAKIINLLIFSGAFGLMLIFFRFEGIPYLGSRLFLLVLLLGLIIWSATIIWYRFKILPKKIKEYQKRKAFEKYLP
;
A
#
# COMPACT_ATOMS: atom_id res chain seq x y z
N MET A 1 -55.56 4.85 -16.73
CA MET A 1 -55.54 5.90 -15.68
C MET A 1 -54.79 5.39 -14.47
N SER A 2 -54.08 6.28 -13.77
CA SER A 2 -53.10 6.08 -12.69
C SER A 2 -51.71 5.67 -13.19
N GLU A 3 -50.91 6.59 -13.74
CA GLU A 3 -50.10 7.61 -13.05
C GLU A 3 -49.21 7.10 -11.90
N ALA A 4 -47.93 7.38 -12.11
CA ALA A 4 -46.93 7.81 -11.13
C ALA A 4 -46.51 6.81 -10.04
N ASN A 5 -45.22 6.47 -10.11
CA ASN A 5 -44.25 6.56 -9.00
C ASN A 5 -43.32 5.35 -8.93
N PHE A 6 -42.42 5.20 -9.89
CA PHE A 6 -41.09 4.65 -9.56
C PHE A 6 -40.02 5.54 -10.18
N ALA A 7 -40.09 6.81 -9.77
CA ALA A 7 -38.98 7.74 -9.84
C ALA A 7 -37.74 7.08 -9.22
N GLY A 8 -36.65 7.08 -9.99
CA GLY A 8 -35.27 6.95 -9.49
C GLY A 8 -35.03 5.82 -8.51
N GLN A 9 -34.84 4.60 -9.01
CA GLN A 9 -34.00 3.62 -8.30
C GLN A 9 -32.60 4.21 -8.23
N THR A 10 -32.37 4.96 -7.17
CA THR A 10 -31.06 5.42 -6.78
C THR A 10 -30.23 4.19 -6.47
N ILE A 11 -29.18 3.99 -7.27
CA ILE A 11 -28.10 3.04 -7.04
C ILE A 11 -27.27 3.58 -5.86
N PHE A 12 -27.88 3.73 -4.69
CA PHE A 12 -27.12 3.94 -3.47
C PHE A 12 -26.71 2.57 -2.97
N MET A 13 -25.44 2.28 -3.20
CA MET A 13 -24.68 1.24 -2.53
C MET A 13 -24.88 1.41 -1.02
N ASN A 14 -25.84 0.68 -0.43
CA ASN A 14 -26.08 0.67 1.02
C ASN A 14 -24.94 -0.12 1.69
N ILE A 15 -23.77 0.50 1.74
CA ILE A 15 -22.58 -0.04 2.42
C ILE A 15 -22.89 -0.03 3.92
N ASN A 16 -23.28 -1.19 4.43
CA ASN A 16 -23.49 -1.36 5.86
C ASN A 16 -22.13 -1.42 6.56
N PHE A 17 -21.63 -0.26 7.01
CA PHE A 17 -20.37 -0.14 7.76
C PHE A 17 -20.32 -1.03 9.01
N ASN A 18 -21.47 -1.28 9.63
CA ASN A 18 -21.58 -2.21 10.78
C ASN A 18 -21.27 -3.67 10.40
N LYS A 19 -21.51 -4.09 9.16
CA LYS A 19 -21.11 -5.43 8.67
C LYS A 19 -19.61 -5.53 8.40
N LEU A 20 -18.97 -4.42 7.99
CA LEU A 20 -17.53 -4.37 7.75
C LEU A 20 -16.71 -4.51 9.05
N LEU A 21 -17.26 -4.04 10.17
CA LEU A 21 -16.65 -4.14 11.50
C LEU A 21 -17.20 -5.32 12.33
N ALA A 22 -18.11 -6.13 11.79
CA ALA A 22 -18.66 -7.27 12.51
C ALA A 22 -17.59 -8.34 12.74
N LYS A 23 -17.31 -8.65 14.01
CA LYS A 23 -16.27 -9.62 14.42
C LYS A 23 -16.37 -10.96 13.69
N SER A 24 -17.59 -11.44 13.43
CA SER A 24 -17.89 -12.68 12.68
C SER A 24 -17.52 -12.61 11.20
N TYR A 25 -17.61 -11.44 10.57
CA TYR A 25 -17.26 -11.22 9.16
C TYR A 25 -15.75 -11.05 8.95
N ILE A 26 -15.06 -10.52 9.97
CA ILE A 26 -13.61 -10.31 9.96
C ILE A 26 -12.86 -11.61 10.31
N LEU A 27 -13.42 -12.41 11.22
CA LEU A 27 -12.90 -13.73 11.63
C LEU A 27 -13.35 -14.89 10.72
N GLU A 28 -14.10 -14.61 9.65
CA GLU A 28 -14.52 -15.63 8.70
C GLU A 28 -13.28 -16.24 8.03
N THR A 29 -12.97 -17.48 8.41
CA THR A 29 -11.73 -18.19 8.09
C THR A 29 -11.65 -18.64 6.62
N THR A 30 -12.79 -18.77 5.94
CA THR A 30 -12.84 -19.27 4.55
C THR A 30 -13.95 -18.61 3.72
N PRO A 31 -13.77 -17.36 3.26
CA PRO A 31 -14.66 -16.81 2.25
C PRO A 31 -14.40 -17.50 0.90
N SER A 32 -15.45 -18.02 0.27
CA SER A 32 -15.43 -18.79 -0.99
C SER A 32 -15.08 -17.98 -2.25
N ALA A 33 -14.65 -16.72 -2.09
CA ALA A 33 -14.38 -15.79 -3.19
C ALA A 33 -13.02 -16.03 -3.85
N VAL A 34 -12.79 -17.23 -4.41
CA VAL A 34 -11.52 -17.67 -5.04
C VAL A 34 -11.01 -16.67 -6.10
N GLY A 35 -11.91 -16.03 -6.84
CA GLY A 35 -11.56 -15.08 -7.90
C GLY A 35 -10.91 -13.77 -7.41
N LEU A 36 -11.42 -13.18 -6.32
CA LEU A 36 -10.94 -11.90 -5.78
C LEU A 36 -9.47 -11.97 -5.32
N TYR A 37 -9.07 -13.11 -4.76
CA TYR A 37 -7.69 -13.34 -4.29
C TYR A 37 -6.68 -13.43 -5.42
N ARG A 38 -7.08 -13.95 -6.58
CA ARG A 38 -6.22 -14.03 -7.77
C ARG A 38 -5.86 -12.62 -8.29
N TYR A 39 -6.84 -11.71 -8.31
CA TYR A 39 -6.58 -10.30 -8.65
C TYR A 39 -5.68 -9.61 -7.62
N LEU A 40 -5.87 -9.90 -6.33
CA LEU A 40 -4.99 -9.40 -5.26
C LEU A 40 -3.54 -9.90 -5.43
N ALA A 41 -3.34 -11.19 -5.77
CA ALA A 41 -2.02 -11.75 -6.03
C ALA A 41 -1.32 -11.06 -7.20
N ILE A 42 -2.06 -10.81 -8.29
CA ILE A 42 -1.54 -10.06 -9.44
C ILE A 42 -1.19 -8.62 -9.04
N ALA A 43 -2.03 -7.95 -8.25
CA ALA A 43 -1.76 -6.61 -7.75
C ALA A 43 -0.49 -6.56 -6.89
N PHE A 44 -0.32 -7.49 -5.93
CA PHE A 44 0.91 -7.57 -5.12
C PHE A 44 2.14 -7.93 -5.95
N GLY A 45 1.99 -8.77 -6.98
CA GLY A 45 3.05 -9.05 -7.95
C GLY A 45 3.49 -7.79 -8.70
N ILE A 46 2.54 -6.97 -9.16
CA ILE A 46 2.83 -5.67 -9.79
C ILE A 46 3.52 -4.72 -8.81
N PHE A 47 3.14 -4.71 -7.53
CA PHE A 47 3.83 -3.94 -6.49
C PHE A 47 5.31 -4.31 -6.40
N ILE A 48 5.67 -5.60 -6.40
CA ILE A 48 7.07 -6.05 -6.38
C ILE A 48 7.81 -5.63 -7.65
N LEU A 49 7.20 -5.82 -8.83
CA LEU A 49 7.81 -5.39 -10.10
C LEU A 49 8.08 -3.88 -10.12
N THR A 50 7.12 -3.09 -9.62
CA THR A 50 7.26 -1.63 -9.53
C THR A 50 8.35 -1.24 -8.54
N ALA A 51 8.50 -1.98 -7.43
CA ALA A 51 9.59 -1.80 -6.48
C ALA A 51 10.96 -2.03 -7.15
N PHE A 52 11.07 -3.10 -7.95
CA PHE A 52 12.30 -3.45 -8.65
C PHE A 52 12.70 -2.38 -9.68
N ILE A 53 11.74 -1.88 -10.45
CA ILE A 53 11.96 -0.77 -11.39
C ILE A 53 12.42 0.50 -10.64
N LEU A 54 11.84 0.78 -9.48
CA LEU A 54 12.23 1.92 -8.63
C LEU A 54 13.65 1.75 -8.05
N ILE A 55 14.07 0.54 -7.68
CA ILE A 55 15.44 0.25 -7.25
C ILE A 55 16.43 0.60 -8.36
N VAL A 56 16.17 0.11 -9.58
CA VAL A 56 17.04 0.36 -10.73
C VAL A 56 17.10 1.86 -11.04
N LYS A 57 15.95 2.55 -11.05
CA LYS A 57 15.91 4.01 -11.26
C LYS A 57 16.59 4.81 -10.15
N SER A 58 16.54 4.33 -8.90
CA SER A 58 17.15 5.01 -7.76
C SER A 58 18.68 4.98 -7.79
N LYS A 59 19.31 4.04 -8.52
CA LYS A 59 20.78 3.95 -8.60
C LYS A 59 21.40 5.20 -9.25
N ASN A 60 20.72 5.77 -10.24
CA ASN A 60 21.20 6.92 -11.02
C ASN A 60 20.74 8.29 -10.47
N LYS A 61 20.08 8.32 -9.30
CA LYS A 61 19.60 9.56 -8.69
C LYS A 61 20.59 10.09 -7.65
N GLU A 62 20.61 11.41 -7.47
CA GLU A 62 21.43 12.05 -6.44
C GLU A 62 21.10 11.49 -5.05
N GLU A 63 22.11 11.48 -4.18
CA GLU A 63 22.09 10.82 -2.88
C GLU A 63 20.93 11.29 -1.97
N ILE A 64 20.51 12.55 -2.12
CA ILE A 64 19.35 13.13 -1.43
C ILE A 64 18.08 12.32 -1.70
N TRP A 65 17.85 11.97 -2.97
CA TRP A 65 16.66 11.26 -3.42
C TRP A 65 16.75 9.77 -3.12
N LYS A 66 17.96 9.19 -3.07
CA LYS A 66 18.17 7.77 -2.71
C LYS A 66 17.52 7.42 -1.37
N SER A 67 17.59 8.32 -0.38
CA SER A 67 16.97 8.08 0.94
C SER A 67 15.44 7.98 0.90
N LEU A 68 14.80 8.72 -0.03
CA LEU A 68 13.36 8.71 -0.21
C LEU A 68 12.91 7.51 -1.05
N TYR A 69 13.64 7.21 -2.14
CA TYR A 69 13.40 6.01 -2.93
C TYR A 69 13.58 4.74 -2.10
N ALA A 70 14.62 4.64 -1.26
CA ALA A 70 14.83 3.48 -0.38
C ALA A 70 13.66 3.23 0.57
N LYS A 71 13.07 4.28 1.14
CA LYS A 71 11.87 4.16 2.00
C LYS A 71 10.65 3.68 1.22
N ILE A 72 10.42 4.19 0.01
CA ILE A 72 9.32 3.77 -0.88
C ILE A 72 9.52 2.32 -1.33
N ILE A 73 10.74 1.96 -1.70
CA ILE A 73 11.12 0.60 -2.11
C ILE A 73 10.89 -0.37 -0.96
N ASN A 74 11.36 -0.06 0.25
CA ASN A 74 11.11 -0.90 1.42
C ASN A 74 9.62 -1.06 1.70
N LEU A 75 8.82 -0.01 1.53
CA LEU A 75 7.37 -0.10 1.65
C LEU A 75 6.77 -1.05 0.61
N LEU A 76 7.08 -0.87 -0.67
CA LEU A 76 6.57 -1.73 -1.74
C LEU A 76 7.01 -3.19 -1.58
N ILE A 77 8.28 -3.43 -1.22
CA ILE A 77 8.81 -4.77 -1.00
C ILE A 77 8.13 -5.40 0.20
N PHE A 78 8.03 -4.69 1.33
CA PHE A 78 7.40 -5.23 2.52
C PHE A 78 5.91 -5.51 2.27
N SER A 79 5.16 -4.57 1.67
CA SER A 79 3.75 -4.78 1.36
C SER A 79 3.53 -5.88 0.32
N GLY A 80 4.39 -5.97 -0.69
CA GLY A 80 4.32 -6.98 -1.75
C GLY A 80 4.69 -8.37 -1.23
N ALA A 81 5.81 -8.50 -0.53
CA ALA A 81 6.29 -9.76 0.04
C ALA A 81 5.33 -10.27 1.12
N PHE A 82 4.90 -9.41 2.05
CA PHE A 82 3.96 -9.79 3.10
C PHE A 82 2.57 -10.13 2.50
N GLY A 83 2.13 -9.39 1.48
CA GLY A 83 0.88 -9.68 0.75
C GLY A 83 0.91 -11.02 0.03
N LEU A 84 2.01 -11.34 -0.67
CA LEU A 84 2.20 -12.65 -1.31
C LEU A 84 2.33 -13.78 -0.28
N MET A 85 3.03 -13.55 0.83
CA MET A 85 3.16 -14.52 1.91
C MET A 85 1.81 -14.87 2.53
N LEU A 86 0.93 -13.88 2.74
CA LEU A 86 -0.44 -14.11 3.22
C LEU A 86 -1.29 -14.92 2.21
N ILE A 87 -1.14 -14.64 0.91
CA ILE A 87 -1.81 -15.40 -0.14
C ILE A 87 -1.30 -16.83 -0.18
N PHE A 88 0.01 -17.04 0.00
CA PHE A 88 0.63 -18.36 0.06
C PHE A 88 0.08 -19.18 1.24
N PHE A 89 0.03 -18.62 2.45
CA PHE A 89 -0.56 -19.32 3.60
C PHE A 89 -2.04 -19.65 3.43
N ARG A 90 -2.76 -18.84 2.66
CA ARG A 90 -4.14 -19.13 2.31
C ARG A 90 -4.26 -20.25 1.28
N PHE A 91 -3.32 -20.35 0.33
CA PHE A 91 -3.25 -21.45 -0.62
C PHE A 91 -2.97 -22.78 0.08
N GLU A 92 -2.08 -22.76 1.08
CA GLU A 92 -1.81 -23.88 2.00
C GLU A 92 -2.98 -24.19 2.97
N GLY A 93 -4.07 -23.42 2.90
CA GLY A 93 -5.27 -23.69 3.68
C GLY A 93 -5.13 -23.46 5.18
N ILE A 94 -4.12 -22.71 5.65
CA ILE A 94 -3.92 -22.45 7.08
C ILE A 94 -5.03 -21.51 7.57
N PRO A 95 -6.00 -21.99 8.38
CA PRO A 95 -7.25 -21.29 8.63
C PRO A 95 -7.06 -19.96 9.37
N TYR A 96 -6.03 -19.84 10.22
CA TYR A 96 -5.81 -18.63 11.01
C TYR A 96 -5.10 -17.51 10.23
N LEU A 97 -4.11 -17.88 9.40
CA LEU A 97 -3.30 -16.92 8.62
C LEU A 97 -3.99 -16.47 7.32
N GLY A 98 -4.97 -17.23 6.81
CA GLY A 98 -5.77 -16.85 5.64
C GLY A 98 -6.95 -15.93 5.95
N SER A 99 -7.16 -15.54 7.20
CA SER A 99 -8.29 -14.71 7.64
C SER A 99 -8.19 -13.27 7.12
N ARG A 100 -9.34 -12.61 6.94
CA ARG A 100 -9.41 -11.20 6.48
C ARG A 100 -8.73 -10.22 7.45
N LEU A 101 -8.45 -10.65 8.69
CA LEU A 101 -7.68 -9.89 9.68
C LEU A 101 -6.30 -9.50 9.19
N PHE A 102 -5.55 -10.42 8.60
CA PHE A 102 -4.19 -10.12 8.15
C PHE A 102 -4.16 -9.14 6.98
N LEU A 103 -5.17 -9.16 6.12
CA LEU A 103 -5.35 -8.14 5.07
C LEU A 103 -5.63 -6.76 5.67
N LEU A 104 -6.45 -6.67 6.72
CA LEU A 104 -6.71 -5.41 7.43
C LEU A 104 -5.47 -4.91 8.18
N VAL A 105 -4.70 -5.81 8.81
CA VAL A 105 -3.43 -5.47 9.46
C VAL A 105 -2.42 -4.96 8.42
N LEU A 106 -2.33 -5.62 7.27
CA LEU A 106 -1.50 -5.17 6.16
C LEU A 106 -1.95 -3.79 5.67
N LEU A 107 -3.26 -3.57 5.51
CA LEU A 107 -3.83 -2.28 5.10
C LEU A 107 -3.51 -1.17 6.11
N LEU A 108 -3.69 -1.42 7.41
CA LEU A 108 -3.35 -0.50 8.50
C LEU A 108 -1.85 -0.17 8.50
N GLY A 109 -1.00 -1.19 8.37
CA GLY A 109 0.44 -1.01 8.25
C GLY A 109 0.81 -0.14 7.05
N LEU A 110 0.18 -0.39 5.90
CA LEU A 110 0.36 0.40 4.67
C LEU A 110 -0.02 1.87 4.88
N ILE A 111 -1.12 2.15 5.57
CA ILE A 111 -1.58 3.50 5.88
C ILE A 111 -0.57 4.23 6.78
N ILE A 112 -0.14 3.60 7.88
CA ILE A 112 0.79 4.21 8.85
C ILE A 112 2.14 4.50 8.19
N TRP A 113 2.67 3.55 7.41
CA TRP A 113 3.93 3.73 6.69
C TRP A 113 3.82 4.76 5.57
N SER A 114 2.71 4.78 4.84
CA SER A 114 2.46 5.80 3.80
C SER A 114 2.41 7.21 4.41
N ALA A 115 1.74 7.39 5.54
CA ALA A 115 1.71 8.65 6.26
C ALA A 115 3.11 9.10 6.68
N THR A 116 3.94 8.16 7.16
CA THR A 116 5.34 8.43 7.54
C THR A 116 6.19 8.87 6.34
N ILE A 117 6.00 8.26 5.17
CA ILE A 117 6.70 8.64 3.93
C ILE A 117 6.26 10.03 3.45
N ILE A 118 4.96 10.32 3.47
CA ILE A 118 4.41 11.62 3.12
C ILE A 118 4.99 12.70 4.04
N TRP A 119 4.98 12.44 5.35
CA TRP A 119 5.57 13.35 6.33
C TRP A 119 7.07 13.57 6.11
N TYR A 120 7.82 12.50 5.78
CA TYR A 120 9.23 12.58 5.43
C TYR A 120 9.47 13.43 4.16
N ARG A 121 8.63 13.26 3.13
CA ARG A 121 8.71 14.03 1.88
C ARG A 121 8.47 15.52 2.11
N PHE A 122 7.44 15.89 2.87
CA PHE A 122 7.09 17.30 3.05
C PHE A 122 7.97 18.01 4.09
N LYS A 123 8.39 17.33 5.17
CA LYS A 123 9.06 17.99 6.30
C LYS A 123 10.57 17.82 6.32
N ILE A 124 11.09 16.67 5.89
CA ILE A 124 12.51 16.31 6.02
C ILE A 124 13.27 16.50 4.70
N LEU A 125 12.65 16.14 3.56
CA LEU A 125 13.26 16.31 2.25
C LEU A 125 13.68 17.76 1.92
N PRO A 126 12.85 18.81 2.14
CA PRO A 126 13.28 20.18 1.81
C PRO A 126 14.43 20.66 2.69
N LYS A 127 14.53 20.17 3.94
CA LYS A 127 15.68 20.47 4.82
C LYS A 127 16.96 19.85 4.29
N LYS A 128 16.92 18.56 3.92
CA LYS A 128 18.07 17.84 3.34
C LYS A 128 18.53 18.41 2.00
N ILE A 129 17.60 18.89 1.16
CA ILE A 129 17.94 19.54 -0.12
C ILE A 129 18.73 20.84 0.12
N LYS A 130 18.29 21.69 1.06
CA LYS A 130 18.99 22.95 1.39
C LYS A 130 20.39 22.69 1.93
N GLU A 131 20.54 21.68 2.77
CA GLU A 131 21.81 21.30 3.38
C GLU A 131 22.80 20.72 2.35
N TYR A 132 22.30 19.92 1.42
CA TYR A 132 23.09 19.38 0.31
C TYR A 132 23.53 20.48 -0.67
N GLN A 133 22.66 21.44 -1.00
CA GLN A 133 23.05 22.58 -1.84
C GLN A 133 24.14 23.42 -1.18
N LYS A 134 24.09 23.60 0.15
CA LYS A 134 25.16 24.26 0.90
C LYS A 134 26.48 23.49 0.85
N ARG A 135 26.45 22.15 0.99
CA ARG A 135 27.65 21.30 0.84
C ARG A 135 28.23 21.38 -0.58
N LYS A 136 27.41 21.23 -1.62
CA LYS A 136 27.85 21.36 -3.02
C LYS A 136 28.43 22.74 -3.32
N ALA A 137 27.85 23.81 -2.75
CA ALA A 137 28.43 25.13 -2.87
C ALA A 137 29.79 25.20 -2.18
N PHE A 138 29.92 24.69 -0.95
CA PHE A 138 31.17 24.69 -0.20
C PHE A 138 32.30 23.89 -0.89
N GLU A 139 31.99 22.71 -1.41
CA GLU A 139 32.93 21.90 -2.21
C GLU A 139 33.35 22.59 -3.51
N LYS A 140 32.48 23.40 -4.13
CA LYS A 140 32.84 24.19 -5.31
C LYS A 140 33.85 25.33 -5.00
N TYR A 141 33.95 25.73 -3.74
CA TYR A 141 34.85 26.81 -3.29
C TYR A 141 36.12 26.30 -2.60
N LEU A 142 36.29 24.98 -2.48
CA LEU A 142 37.55 24.38 -2.04
C LEU A 142 38.39 24.03 -3.28
N PRO A 143 39.48 24.77 -3.55
CA PRO A 143 40.40 24.50 -4.65
C PRO A 143 41.21 23.21 -4.44
#